data_AF-A0A7K1GD40-F1
#
_entry.id   AF-A0A7K1GD40-F1
#
_cell.length_a   1.000
_cell.length_b   1.000
_cell.length_c   1.000
_cell.angle_alpha   90.00
_cell.angle_beta   90.00
_cell.angle_gamma   90.00
#
_symmetry.space_group_name_H-M   'P 1'
#
loop_
_entity.id
_entity.type
_entity.pdbx_description
1 polymer ?
#
loop_
_entity_poly.entity_id
_entity_poly.type
_entity_poly.pdbx_seq_one_letter_code
_entity_poly.pdbx_strand_id
1 'polypeptide(L)'
;MRVLKFFLLLLLLASCKNENKTVEENDVVEEHTYVDSLYTIDSSFKVGDVRRYGVEPGKGIGQHPTLLKDKLDVLLDISETGVEIFFPKGIYDRTFNIENRKNIKINSDSATFTGAINIKNSELIKIDGVIQSLSRFYTQNAKSISVDEIITETNVEDKMNNLRSTGVSIHGGSEDITIKKVLIKDSGSGPQQYKYIKAGFIVHGHNNEPREIKIDTVIVESSDRHGVYLTGEEIDIKYLNVKKFGVGSGENMAKMEGGIEGEQLKFSGLWIKNCHNSFIDKAIIDLSDSKGTYSVNFDIGEEFRPTVIETLILKGTNINTTLKQRTFSRTGVRVENIIEK
;
A
#
# COMPACT_ATOMS: atom_id res chain seq x y z
N MET A 1 -2.77 46.95 -57.06
CA MET A 1 -2.83 46.50 -55.64
C MET A 1 -3.88 45.40 -55.56
N ARG A 2 -3.56 44.21 -55.02
CA ARG A 2 -4.34 42.94 -55.09
C ARG A 2 -4.45 42.37 -56.52
N VAL A 3 -3.39 41.80 -57.12
CA VAL A 3 -3.34 40.34 -57.39
C VAL A 3 -1.90 39.76 -57.25
N LEU A 4 -0.88 40.60 -57.08
CA LEU A 4 0.53 40.16 -57.07
C LEU A 4 1.07 39.74 -55.68
N LYS A 5 0.25 39.15 -54.82
CA LYS A 5 0.67 38.66 -53.48
C LYS A 5 0.35 37.19 -53.21
N PHE A 6 -0.21 36.47 -54.18
CA PHE A 6 -0.56 35.04 -54.00
C PHE A 6 0.43 34.06 -54.64
N PHE A 7 1.42 34.53 -55.41
CA PHE A 7 2.38 33.66 -56.09
C PHE A 7 3.73 33.49 -55.37
N LEU A 8 3.97 34.22 -54.28
CA LEU A 8 5.22 34.12 -53.50
C LEU A 8 5.07 33.27 -52.22
N LEU A 9 3.87 32.79 -51.90
CA LEU A 9 3.61 31.95 -50.72
C LEU A 9 3.60 30.44 -51.04
N LEU A 10 3.55 30.05 -52.33
CA LEU A 10 3.52 28.65 -52.75
C LEU A 10 4.90 28.05 -53.07
N LEU A 11 5.95 28.88 -53.15
CA LEU A 11 7.33 28.45 -53.45
C LEU A 11 8.20 28.22 -52.21
N LEU A 12 7.65 28.42 -51.00
CA LEU A 12 8.35 28.17 -49.72
C LEU A 12 8.00 26.82 -49.06
N LEU A 13 7.17 25.98 -49.70
CA LEU A 13 6.82 24.64 -49.18
C LEU A 13 7.51 23.49 -49.94
N ALA A 14 8.46 23.79 -50.82
CA ALA A 14 9.16 22.79 -51.62
C ALA A 14 10.68 22.98 -51.58
N SER A 15 11.29 23.00 -50.38
CA SER A 15 12.73 22.74 -50.24
C SER A 15 13.14 22.45 -48.80
N CYS A 16 13.01 21.19 -48.39
CA CYS A 16 13.95 20.50 -47.50
C CYS A 16 13.71 19.01 -47.68
N LYS A 17 14.30 18.48 -48.75
CA LYS A 17 14.51 17.06 -48.95
C LYS A 17 15.82 16.74 -48.20
N ASN A 18 15.72 16.18 -46.99
CA ASN A 18 16.84 15.52 -46.35
C ASN A 18 16.55 14.02 -46.32
N GLU A 19 17.38 13.29 -47.06
CA GLU A 19 17.50 11.84 -46.99
C GLU A 19 18.12 11.43 -45.65
N ASN A 20 17.66 10.26 -45.17
CA ASN A 20 18.37 9.33 -44.32
C ASN A 20 18.85 9.82 -42.95
N LYS A 21 18.05 9.50 -41.93
CA LYS A 21 18.37 8.42 -40.99
C LYS A 21 17.08 8.00 -40.30
N THR A 22 16.53 6.86 -40.71
CA THR A 22 15.80 5.99 -39.81
C THR A 22 16.73 5.74 -38.64
N VAL A 23 16.48 6.39 -37.51
CA VAL A 23 16.99 5.90 -36.24
C VAL A 23 16.16 4.66 -35.98
N GLU A 24 16.68 3.52 -36.42
CA GLU A 24 16.37 2.28 -35.71
C GLU A 24 16.80 2.53 -34.27
N GLU A 25 15.84 2.77 -33.38
CA GLU A 25 16.00 2.45 -31.97
C GLU A 25 16.16 0.92 -31.89
N ASN A 26 17.34 0.45 -32.27
CA ASN A 26 17.93 -0.70 -31.63
C ASN A 26 18.40 -0.21 -30.26
N ASP A 27 17.45 0.05 -29.36
CA ASP A 27 17.70 -0.20 -27.95
C ASP A 27 17.87 -1.72 -27.85
N VAL A 28 19.08 -2.15 -28.20
CA VAL A 28 19.65 -3.36 -27.63
C VAL A 28 19.62 -3.05 -26.15
N VAL A 29 18.58 -3.54 -25.47
CA VAL A 29 18.60 -3.74 -24.03
C VAL A 29 19.88 -4.53 -23.80
N GLU A 30 20.94 -3.86 -23.36
CA GLU A 30 22.13 -4.56 -22.90
C GLU A 30 21.62 -5.49 -21.81
N GLU A 31 21.58 -6.77 -22.14
CA GLU A 31 21.26 -7.82 -21.20
C GLU A 31 22.42 -7.82 -20.20
N HIS A 32 22.31 -6.97 -19.17
CA HIS A 32 23.27 -6.91 -18.09
C HIS A 32 23.30 -8.31 -17.48
N THR A 33 24.30 -9.07 -17.91
CA THR A 33 24.48 -10.43 -17.43
C THR A 33 24.80 -10.32 -15.95
N TYR A 34 23.95 -10.88 -15.11
CA TYR A 34 24.16 -10.88 -13.67
C TYR A 34 25.47 -11.62 -13.36
N VAL A 35 26.44 -10.89 -12.79
CA VAL A 35 27.72 -11.46 -12.33
C VAL A 35 27.76 -11.37 -10.81
N ASP A 36 27.27 -12.42 -10.14
CA ASP A 36 27.18 -12.55 -8.68
C ASP A 36 28.45 -12.14 -7.93
N SER A 37 29.63 -12.45 -8.46
CA SER A 37 30.91 -12.13 -7.83
C SER A 37 31.17 -10.63 -7.65
N LEU A 38 30.51 -9.75 -8.43
CA LEU A 38 30.62 -8.30 -8.27
C LEU A 38 29.91 -7.77 -7.02
N TYR A 39 28.90 -8.51 -6.55
CA TYR A 39 28.05 -8.12 -5.43
C TYR A 39 28.35 -8.93 -4.16
N THR A 40 29.05 -10.04 -4.28
CA THR A 40 29.29 -10.97 -3.17
C THR A 40 30.24 -10.36 -2.14
N ILE A 41 29.82 -10.36 -0.87
CA ILE A 41 30.65 -10.04 0.30
C ILE A 41 31.03 -11.33 1.04
N ASP A 42 30.08 -12.25 1.23
CA ASP A 42 30.29 -13.52 1.90
C ASP A 42 29.79 -14.67 1.03
N SER A 43 30.73 -15.40 0.42
CA SER A 43 30.42 -16.47 -0.51
C SER A 43 29.89 -17.75 0.15
N SER A 44 29.88 -17.83 1.49
CA SER A 44 29.35 -18.98 2.23
C SER A 44 27.83 -19.11 2.17
N PHE A 45 27.13 -18.00 1.89
CA PHE A 45 25.69 -17.99 1.68
C PHE A 45 25.32 -18.23 0.22
N LYS A 46 24.21 -18.91 -0.03
CA LYS A 46 23.70 -19.15 -1.39
C LYS A 46 23.39 -17.85 -2.12
N VAL A 47 23.47 -17.87 -3.45
CA VAL A 47 22.99 -16.77 -4.30
C VAL A 47 21.54 -16.43 -3.93
N GLY A 48 21.26 -15.13 -3.81
CA GLY A 48 19.96 -14.60 -3.43
C GLY A 48 19.76 -14.42 -1.92
N ASP A 49 20.52 -15.11 -1.06
CA ASP A 49 20.48 -14.84 0.39
C ASP A 49 21.06 -13.46 0.70
N VAL A 50 20.29 -12.60 1.37
CA VAL A 50 20.71 -11.21 1.63
C VAL A 50 22.01 -11.09 2.43
N ARG A 51 22.36 -12.12 3.22
CA ARG A 51 23.61 -12.15 3.99
C ARG A 51 24.84 -12.29 3.10
N ARG A 52 24.71 -12.95 1.94
CA ARG A 52 25.74 -13.03 0.89
C ARG A 52 26.23 -11.64 0.49
N TYR A 53 25.32 -10.67 0.51
CA TYR A 53 25.54 -9.29 0.09
C TYR A 53 25.68 -8.34 1.30
N GLY A 54 25.93 -8.91 2.50
CA GLY A 54 26.24 -8.19 3.73
C GLY A 54 25.07 -7.50 4.40
N VAL A 55 23.83 -7.95 4.14
CA VAL A 55 22.63 -7.54 4.85
C VAL A 55 22.29 -8.64 5.86
N GLU A 56 22.58 -8.39 7.12
CA GLU A 56 22.38 -9.36 8.21
C GLU A 56 21.35 -8.85 9.21
N PRO A 57 20.50 -9.75 9.75
CA PRO A 57 19.58 -9.37 10.81
C PRO A 57 20.35 -8.97 12.09
N GLY A 58 19.85 -7.96 12.79
CA GLY A 58 20.44 -7.41 14.01
C GLY A 58 21.69 -6.56 13.79
N LYS A 59 22.11 -6.34 12.54
CA LYS A 59 23.25 -5.49 12.19
C LYS A 59 22.81 -4.25 11.42
N GLY A 60 23.59 -3.17 11.54
CA GLY A 60 23.38 -1.96 10.75
C GLY A 60 23.57 -2.23 9.25
N ILE A 61 22.63 -1.75 8.44
CA ILE A 61 22.65 -1.89 6.98
C ILE A 61 23.17 -0.58 6.39
N GLY A 62 24.42 -0.61 5.93
CA GLY A 62 25.10 0.52 5.29
C GLY A 62 25.31 0.31 3.79
N GLN A 63 26.40 0.87 3.28
CA GLN A 63 26.80 0.74 1.88
C GLN A 63 27.56 -0.57 1.64
N HIS A 64 27.44 -1.07 0.41
CA HIS A 64 28.26 -2.14 -0.10
C HIS A 64 29.73 -1.67 -0.20
N PRO A 65 30.72 -2.42 0.31
CA PRO A 65 32.10 -1.94 0.45
C PRO A 65 32.78 -1.64 -0.89
N THR A 66 32.49 -2.43 -1.93
CA THR A 66 33.10 -2.26 -3.27
C THR A 66 32.29 -1.31 -4.17
N LEU A 67 30.98 -1.52 -4.26
CA LEU A 67 30.09 -0.74 -5.15
C LEU A 67 29.75 0.66 -4.60
N LEU A 68 29.98 0.92 -3.32
CA LEU A 68 29.65 2.17 -2.62
C LEU A 68 28.17 2.58 -2.73
N LYS A 69 27.30 1.62 -3.04
CA LYS A 69 25.85 1.75 -3.16
C LYS A 69 25.16 1.22 -1.91
N ASP A 70 23.98 1.72 -1.57
CA ASP A 70 23.20 1.18 -0.45
C ASP A 70 22.95 -0.32 -0.65
N LYS A 71 23.16 -1.12 0.41
CA LYS A 71 23.05 -2.58 0.28
C LYS A 71 21.64 -3.03 -0.09
N LEU A 72 20.57 -2.36 0.35
CA LEU A 72 19.22 -2.72 -0.06
C LEU A 72 18.98 -2.41 -1.53
N ASP A 73 19.53 -1.30 -2.05
CA ASP A 73 19.46 -1.00 -3.49
C ASP A 73 20.24 -2.01 -4.32
N VAL A 74 21.38 -2.50 -3.81
CA VAL A 74 22.13 -3.60 -4.45
C VAL A 74 21.29 -4.87 -4.52
N LEU A 75 20.58 -5.23 -3.45
CA LEU A 75 19.68 -6.39 -3.46
C LEU A 75 18.57 -6.23 -4.52
N LEU A 76 18.03 -5.03 -4.65
CA LEU A 76 17.02 -4.74 -5.66
C LEU A 76 17.60 -4.86 -7.07
N ASP A 77 18.76 -4.28 -7.35
CA ASP A 77 19.43 -4.44 -8.65
C ASP A 77 19.63 -5.92 -9.01
N ILE A 78 20.09 -6.74 -8.06
CA ILE A 78 20.24 -8.18 -8.24
C ILE A 78 18.89 -8.82 -8.56
N SER A 79 17.83 -8.43 -7.85
CA SER A 79 16.50 -8.99 -8.09
C SER A 79 15.93 -8.64 -9.46
N GLU A 80 16.19 -7.43 -9.98
CA GLU A 80 15.76 -6.99 -11.32
C GLU A 80 16.38 -7.86 -12.43
N THR A 81 17.48 -8.57 -12.17
CA THR A 81 18.08 -9.56 -13.10
C THR A 81 17.37 -10.92 -13.09
N GLY A 82 16.33 -11.10 -12.27
CA GLY A 82 15.55 -12.32 -12.15
C GLY A 82 15.93 -13.21 -10.97
N VAL A 83 16.93 -12.83 -10.17
CA VAL A 83 17.32 -13.55 -8.95
C VAL A 83 16.30 -13.27 -7.84
N GLU A 84 15.80 -14.34 -7.21
CA GLU A 84 14.96 -14.20 -6.02
C GLU A 84 15.82 -13.86 -4.79
N ILE A 85 15.45 -12.79 -4.09
CA ILE A 85 16.14 -12.35 -2.88
C ILE A 85 15.47 -12.96 -1.64
N PHE A 86 16.24 -13.70 -0.85
CA PHE A 86 15.78 -14.36 0.36
C PHE A 86 16.19 -13.59 1.62
N PHE A 87 15.22 -13.07 2.36
CA PHE A 87 15.42 -12.51 3.69
C PHE A 87 15.12 -13.58 4.76
N PRO A 88 16.12 -14.07 5.50
CA PRO A 88 15.88 -14.92 6.66
C PRO A 88 15.17 -14.14 7.77
N LYS A 89 14.59 -14.88 8.72
CA LYS A 89 13.99 -14.30 9.91
C LYS A 89 14.97 -13.40 10.67
N GLY A 90 14.49 -12.22 11.06
CA GLY A 90 15.22 -11.31 11.94
C GLY A 90 14.81 -9.86 11.78
N ILE A 91 15.46 -8.99 12.56
CA ILE A 91 15.20 -7.55 12.57
C ILE A 91 16.23 -6.86 11.68
N TYR A 92 15.74 -6.06 10.73
CA TYR A 92 16.53 -5.28 9.79
C TYR A 92 16.30 -3.80 10.11
N ASP A 93 17.33 -3.13 10.64
CA ASP A 93 17.21 -1.76 11.13
C ASP A 93 17.24 -0.71 10.00
N ARG A 94 16.22 -0.74 9.14
CA ARG A 94 16.05 0.15 7.99
C ARG A 94 14.60 0.28 7.56
N THR A 95 14.34 1.34 6.81
CA THR A 95 13.24 1.41 5.85
C THR A 95 13.62 0.66 4.57
N PHE A 96 12.72 -0.15 4.04
CA PHE A 96 12.88 -0.84 2.77
C PHE A 96 12.08 -0.14 1.68
N ASN A 97 12.77 0.43 0.69
CA ASN A 97 12.17 1.22 -0.38
C ASN A 97 12.34 0.51 -1.71
N ILE A 98 11.22 0.12 -2.33
CA ILE A 98 11.14 -0.39 -3.71
C ILE A 98 10.54 0.73 -4.56
N GLU A 99 11.37 1.69 -4.95
CA GLU A 99 10.95 2.91 -5.65
C GLU A 99 11.51 2.99 -7.07
N ASN A 100 10.63 3.14 -8.07
CA ASN A 100 10.98 3.16 -9.49
C ASN A 100 11.69 1.87 -9.96
N ARG A 101 11.21 0.71 -9.48
CA ARG A 101 11.80 -0.60 -9.76
C ARG A 101 10.79 -1.54 -10.41
N LYS A 102 11.28 -2.57 -11.11
CA LYS A 102 10.42 -3.58 -11.73
C LYS A 102 10.97 -5.00 -11.62
N ASN A 103 10.10 -6.00 -11.70
CA ASN A 103 10.49 -7.43 -11.71
C ASN A 103 11.25 -7.89 -10.45
N ILE A 104 10.82 -7.43 -9.28
CA ILE A 104 11.45 -7.81 -8.00
C ILE A 104 10.75 -9.07 -7.45
N LYS A 105 11.56 -10.06 -7.05
CA LYS A 105 11.09 -11.27 -6.36
C LYS A 105 11.79 -11.41 -5.03
N ILE A 106 11.00 -11.39 -3.97
CA ILE A 106 11.46 -11.52 -2.58
C ILE A 106 10.79 -12.72 -1.94
N ASN A 107 11.57 -13.51 -1.22
CA ASN A 107 11.08 -14.53 -0.29
C ASN A 107 11.48 -14.12 1.12
N SER A 108 10.49 -13.91 1.98
CA SER A 108 10.69 -13.44 3.35
C SER A 108 10.26 -14.51 4.35
N ASP A 109 11.22 -15.04 5.10
CA ASP A 109 10.96 -15.91 6.24
C ASP A 109 10.73 -15.07 7.51
N SER A 110 9.70 -14.21 7.50
CA SER A 110 9.35 -13.36 8.65
C SER A 110 10.35 -12.23 8.95
N ALA A 111 10.98 -11.66 7.92
CA ALA A 111 11.86 -10.51 8.04
C ALA A 111 11.09 -9.27 8.55
N THR A 112 11.67 -8.60 9.55
CA THR A 112 11.05 -7.44 10.23
C THR A 112 11.88 -6.19 10.00
N PHE A 113 11.33 -5.21 9.29
CA PHE A 113 11.97 -3.92 9.09
C PHE A 113 11.56 -2.92 10.18
N THR A 114 12.52 -2.26 10.83
CA THR A 114 12.22 -1.25 11.85
C THR A 114 11.55 -0.01 11.24
N GLY A 115 11.90 0.29 9.98
CA GLY A 115 11.32 1.35 9.17
C GLY A 115 10.14 0.88 8.33
N ALA A 116 9.68 1.76 7.43
CA ALA A 116 8.57 1.47 6.53
C ALA A 116 8.99 0.48 5.43
N ILE A 117 8.03 -0.26 4.89
CA ILE A 117 8.16 -0.94 3.59
C ILE A 117 7.36 -0.10 2.59
N ASN A 118 8.05 0.53 1.64
CA ASN A 118 7.42 1.38 0.63
C ASN A 118 7.60 0.74 -0.75
N ILE A 119 6.52 0.64 -1.52
CA ILE A 119 6.54 0.27 -2.94
C ILE A 119 5.94 1.43 -3.73
N LYS A 120 6.75 2.18 -4.48
CA LYS A 120 6.26 3.36 -5.19
C LYS A 120 6.74 3.43 -6.64
N ASN A 121 5.85 3.81 -7.55
CA ASN A 121 6.17 3.91 -8.99
C ASN A 121 6.84 2.63 -9.52
N SER A 122 6.38 1.48 -9.03
CA SER A 122 7.04 0.19 -9.24
C SER A 122 6.03 -0.83 -9.74
N GLU A 123 6.50 -1.80 -10.52
CA GLU A 123 5.63 -2.81 -11.14
C GLU A 123 6.20 -4.22 -11.01
N LEU A 124 5.32 -5.23 -11.05
CA LEU A 124 5.72 -6.64 -11.08
C LEU A 124 6.58 -7.02 -9.86
N ILE A 125 6.04 -6.74 -8.67
CA ILE A 125 6.72 -7.01 -7.39
C ILE A 125 6.04 -8.19 -6.71
N LYS A 126 6.81 -9.23 -6.39
CA LYS A 126 6.33 -10.41 -5.68
C LYS A 126 7.08 -10.57 -4.36
N ILE A 127 6.33 -10.66 -3.27
CA ILE A 127 6.84 -10.95 -1.92
C ILE A 127 6.15 -12.20 -1.39
N ASP A 128 6.84 -13.34 -1.49
CA ASP A 128 6.40 -14.61 -0.93
C ASP A 128 6.78 -14.71 0.55
N GLY A 129 5.97 -15.42 1.34
CA GLY A 129 6.16 -15.56 2.79
C GLY A 129 5.65 -14.37 3.62
N VAL A 130 6.24 -14.17 4.80
CA VAL A 130 5.79 -13.16 5.77
C VAL A 130 6.77 -12.00 5.80
N ILE A 131 6.31 -10.79 5.48
CA ILE A 131 7.09 -9.57 5.62
C ILE A 131 6.49 -8.67 6.69
N GLN A 132 7.34 -8.09 7.54
CA GLN A 132 6.89 -7.30 8.68
C GLN A 132 7.51 -5.91 8.68
N SER A 133 6.74 -4.93 9.12
CA SER A 133 7.24 -3.58 9.38
C SER A 133 6.80 -3.13 10.76
N LEU A 134 7.74 -2.59 11.53
CA LEU A 134 7.40 -1.93 12.77
C LEU A 134 6.75 -0.56 12.54
N SER A 135 6.82 -0.04 11.31
CA SER A 135 6.36 1.30 10.93
C SER A 135 5.10 1.25 10.07
N ARG A 136 5.18 0.83 8.81
CA ARG A 136 4.04 0.75 7.90
C ARG A 136 4.36 -0.07 6.67
N PHE A 137 3.32 -0.56 6.01
CA PHE A 137 3.40 -0.99 4.61
C PHE A 137 2.66 0.02 3.73
N TYR A 138 3.30 0.52 2.68
CA TYR A 138 2.75 1.60 1.86
C TYR A 138 2.99 1.35 0.37
N THR A 139 1.93 1.42 -0.44
CA THR A 139 2.02 1.45 -1.91
C THR A 139 1.54 2.79 -2.47
N GLN A 140 2.10 3.23 -3.59
CA GLN A 140 1.63 4.39 -4.36
C GLN A 140 2.08 4.28 -5.81
N ASN A 141 1.19 4.49 -6.79
CA ASN A 141 1.52 4.27 -8.21
C ASN A 141 2.18 2.90 -8.44
N ALA A 142 1.70 1.86 -7.75
CA ALA A 142 2.28 0.53 -7.78
C ALA A 142 1.37 -0.42 -8.56
N LYS A 143 1.93 -1.21 -9.48
CA LYS A 143 1.16 -2.07 -10.38
C LYS A 143 1.57 -3.54 -10.28
N SER A 144 0.61 -4.46 -10.30
CA SER A 144 0.88 -5.90 -10.32
C SER A 144 1.76 -6.32 -9.15
N ILE A 145 1.26 -6.09 -7.94
CA ILE A 145 1.93 -6.38 -6.66
C ILE A 145 1.27 -7.60 -6.03
N SER A 146 2.08 -8.61 -5.69
CA SER A 146 1.60 -9.80 -4.99
C SER A 146 2.36 -9.96 -3.68
N VAL A 147 1.63 -10.05 -2.56
CA VAL A 147 2.22 -10.29 -1.23
C VAL A 147 1.47 -11.41 -0.51
N ASP A 148 2.20 -12.37 0.05
CA ASP A 148 1.59 -13.43 0.86
C ASP A 148 1.06 -12.87 2.18
N GLU A 149 1.93 -12.46 3.11
CA GLU A 149 1.51 -11.95 4.41
C GLU A 149 2.26 -10.68 4.81
N ILE A 150 1.49 -9.65 5.19
CA ILE A 150 1.97 -8.40 5.74
C ILE A 150 1.61 -8.35 7.23
N ILE A 151 2.60 -8.11 8.08
CA ILE A 151 2.38 -7.81 9.50
C ILE A 151 2.89 -6.40 9.80
N THR A 152 2.04 -5.58 10.40
CA THR A 152 2.47 -4.30 10.96
C THR A 152 2.17 -4.26 12.46
N GLU A 153 3.17 -3.91 13.24
CA GLU A 153 3.06 -3.81 14.70
C GLU A 153 3.96 -2.71 15.24
N THR A 154 3.73 -2.27 16.47
CA THR A 154 4.70 -1.44 17.17
C THR A 154 5.60 -2.30 18.04
N ASN A 155 6.92 -2.16 17.88
CA ASN A 155 7.87 -2.48 18.95
C ASN A 155 8.73 -1.24 19.24
N VAL A 156 8.55 -0.64 20.42
CA VAL A 156 9.28 0.56 20.84
C VAL A 156 10.69 0.26 21.32
N GLU A 157 11.00 -0.98 21.72
CA GLU A 157 12.36 -1.37 22.10
C GLU A 157 13.27 -1.45 20.87
N ASP A 158 12.72 -1.89 19.74
CA ASP A 158 13.44 -2.08 18.48
C ASP A 158 13.46 -0.82 17.58
N LYS A 159 12.70 0.24 17.93
CA LYS A 159 12.57 1.46 17.11
C LYS A 159 13.19 2.69 17.77
N MET A 160 14.13 3.33 17.07
CA MET A 160 14.79 4.54 17.58
C MET A 160 13.86 5.75 17.80
N ASN A 161 12.70 5.83 17.15
CA ASN A 161 11.86 7.04 17.16
C ASN A 161 10.59 6.96 18.03
N ASN A 162 10.37 5.88 18.78
CA ASN A 162 9.18 5.65 19.64
C ASN A 162 7.83 5.87 18.94
N LEU A 163 7.80 5.95 17.60
CA LEU A 163 6.56 6.10 16.85
C LEU A 163 5.92 4.73 16.67
N ARG A 164 4.63 4.67 17.00
CA ARG A 164 3.77 3.53 16.73
C ARG A 164 3.61 3.31 15.23
N SER A 165 3.25 2.08 14.86
CA SER A 165 2.94 1.76 13.48
C SER A 165 1.81 2.63 12.94
N THR A 166 1.82 2.92 11.64
CA THR A 166 0.72 3.59 10.93
C THR A 166 -0.09 2.65 10.05
N GLY A 167 0.09 1.34 10.24
CA GLY A 167 -0.68 0.30 9.57
C GLY A 167 -0.30 0.09 8.11
N VAL A 168 -1.31 -0.25 7.29
CA VAL A 168 -1.14 -0.59 5.88
C VAL A 168 -1.96 0.36 5.02
N SER A 169 -1.32 0.94 4.01
CA SER A 169 -1.93 1.92 3.10
C SER A 169 -1.66 1.58 1.64
N ILE A 170 -2.73 1.32 0.89
CA ILE A 170 -2.71 1.24 -0.57
C ILE A 170 -3.16 2.61 -1.10
N HIS A 171 -2.22 3.39 -1.63
CA HIS A 171 -2.45 4.76 -2.05
C HIS A 171 -2.71 4.88 -3.55
N GLY A 172 -3.29 6.01 -3.96
CA GLY A 172 -3.65 6.34 -5.33
C GLY A 172 -2.59 6.05 -6.39
N GLY A 173 -3.10 5.71 -7.58
CA GLY A 173 -2.36 5.20 -8.73
C GLY A 173 -1.98 3.72 -8.63
N SER A 174 -2.31 3.06 -7.51
CA SER A 174 -2.06 1.63 -7.36
C SER A 174 -3.14 0.80 -8.07
N GLU A 175 -2.71 -0.24 -8.79
CA GLU A 175 -3.56 -1.10 -9.62
C GLU A 175 -3.09 -2.56 -9.53
N ASP A 176 -4.02 -3.52 -9.58
CA ASP A 176 -3.69 -4.96 -9.59
C ASP A 176 -2.80 -5.34 -8.39
N ILE A 177 -3.36 -5.22 -7.19
CA ILE A 177 -2.67 -5.60 -5.95
C ILE A 177 -3.39 -6.79 -5.33
N THR A 178 -2.65 -7.89 -5.17
CA THR A 178 -3.13 -9.11 -4.50
C THR A 178 -2.38 -9.32 -3.20
N ILE A 179 -3.10 -9.46 -2.08
CA ILE A 179 -2.52 -9.76 -0.77
C ILE A 179 -3.27 -10.93 -0.13
N LYS A 180 -2.59 -12.02 0.28
CA LYS A 180 -3.32 -13.10 0.98
C LYS A 180 -3.73 -12.66 2.38
N LYS A 181 -2.81 -12.05 3.15
CA LYS A 181 -3.12 -11.65 4.53
C LYS A 181 -2.48 -10.32 4.92
N VAL A 182 -3.30 -9.46 5.53
CA VAL A 182 -2.88 -8.26 6.24
C VAL A 182 -3.23 -8.43 7.72
N LEU A 183 -2.23 -8.37 8.59
CA LEU A 183 -2.39 -8.32 10.04
C LEU A 183 -1.81 -7.02 10.58
N ILE A 184 -2.69 -6.15 11.09
CA ILE A 184 -2.33 -4.92 11.77
C ILE A 184 -2.55 -5.15 13.26
N LYS A 185 -1.47 -5.40 14.01
CA LYS A 185 -1.55 -5.60 15.46
C LYS A 185 -1.93 -4.30 16.18
N ASP A 186 -1.36 -3.19 15.72
CA ASP A 186 -1.78 -1.86 16.16
C ASP A 186 -1.47 -0.78 15.11
N SER A 187 -2.26 0.30 15.12
CA SER A 187 -1.97 1.54 14.40
C SER A 187 -2.18 2.74 15.32
N GLY A 188 -1.19 3.64 15.36
CA GLY A 188 -1.13 4.79 16.25
C GLY A 188 -1.69 6.09 15.69
N SER A 189 -1.73 7.08 16.57
CA SER A 189 -2.15 8.46 16.31
C SER A 189 -1.33 9.44 17.17
N GLY A 190 -1.53 10.75 16.98
CA GLY A 190 -1.01 11.79 17.88
C GLY A 190 -0.36 12.96 17.12
N PRO A 191 0.96 13.17 17.23
CA PRO A 191 1.64 14.35 16.70
C PRO A 191 1.57 14.43 15.17
N GLN A 192 2.08 15.52 14.61
CA GLN A 192 2.02 15.86 13.18
C GLN A 192 2.42 14.73 12.21
N GLN A 193 3.30 13.82 12.62
CA GLN A 193 3.71 12.65 11.84
C GLN A 193 2.54 11.72 11.49
N TYR A 194 1.48 11.71 12.30
CA TYR A 194 0.26 10.94 12.06
C TYR A 194 -0.80 11.71 11.26
N LYS A 195 -0.52 12.93 10.77
CA LYS A 195 -1.51 13.79 10.12
C LYS A 195 -2.34 13.11 9.03
N TYR A 196 -1.72 12.25 8.23
CA TYR A 196 -2.36 11.58 7.09
C TYR A 196 -2.80 10.14 7.37
N ILE A 197 -2.71 9.67 8.62
CA ILE A 197 -3.06 8.30 9.00
C ILE A 197 -4.53 8.22 9.35
N LYS A 198 -5.39 7.73 8.45
CA LYS A 198 -6.84 7.77 8.68
C LYS A 198 -7.38 6.49 9.31
N ALA A 199 -6.80 5.34 8.99
CA ALA A 199 -7.24 4.03 9.48
C ALA A 199 -6.05 3.09 9.71
N GLY A 200 -6.29 1.94 10.35
CA GLY A 200 -5.30 0.88 10.46
C GLY A 200 -5.03 0.21 9.10
N PHE A 201 -6.10 -0.10 8.37
CA PHE A 201 -6.02 -0.50 6.95
C PHE A 201 -6.71 0.56 6.09
N ILE A 202 -6.04 1.04 5.05
CA ILE A 202 -6.57 2.08 4.19
C ILE A 202 -6.31 1.81 2.70
N VAL A 203 -7.36 1.91 1.90
CA VAL A 203 -7.28 2.04 0.44
C VAL A 203 -7.83 3.41 0.08
N HIS A 204 -6.97 4.29 -0.44
CA HIS A 204 -7.35 5.68 -0.68
C HIS A 204 -6.52 6.37 -1.76
N GLY A 205 -7.11 7.41 -2.34
CA GLY A 205 -6.47 8.32 -3.28
C GLY A 205 -7.49 9.36 -3.73
N HIS A 206 -7.02 10.51 -4.21
CA HIS A 206 -7.90 11.55 -4.72
C HIS A 206 -7.57 11.84 -6.19
N ASN A 207 -8.57 11.70 -7.07
CA ASN A 207 -8.45 11.87 -8.53
C ASN A 207 -7.49 10.87 -9.21
N ASN A 208 -7.16 9.79 -8.51
CA ASN A 208 -6.31 8.70 -8.96
C ASN A 208 -6.49 7.53 -7.98
N GLU A 209 -7.74 7.20 -7.65
CA GLU A 209 -8.10 6.20 -6.66
C GLU A 209 -7.52 4.82 -7.04
N PRO A 210 -7.12 3.98 -6.06
CA PRO A 210 -6.68 2.62 -6.35
C PRO A 210 -7.78 1.78 -7.02
N ARG A 211 -7.36 0.81 -7.86
CA ARG A 211 -8.28 -0.15 -8.48
C ARG A 211 -7.76 -1.57 -8.50
N GLU A 212 -8.64 -2.55 -8.68
CA GLU A 212 -8.30 -3.98 -8.82
C GLU A 212 -7.49 -4.50 -7.62
N ILE A 213 -8.04 -4.34 -6.42
CA ILE A 213 -7.37 -4.72 -5.16
C ILE A 213 -8.03 -5.98 -4.61
N LYS A 214 -7.28 -7.08 -4.47
CA LYS A 214 -7.77 -8.38 -3.99
C LYS A 214 -7.07 -8.78 -2.70
N ILE A 215 -7.84 -8.97 -1.63
CA ILE A 215 -7.29 -9.36 -0.33
C ILE A 215 -8.08 -10.53 0.27
N ASP A 216 -7.41 -11.64 0.57
CA ASP A 216 -8.11 -12.78 1.18
C ASP A 216 -8.47 -12.50 2.64
N THR A 217 -7.58 -11.86 3.41
CA THR A 217 -7.82 -11.58 4.83
C THR A 217 -7.21 -10.26 5.27
N VAL A 218 -8.03 -9.42 5.91
CA VAL A 218 -7.62 -8.23 6.66
C VAL A 218 -8.03 -8.39 8.12
N ILE A 219 -7.06 -8.32 9.02
CA ILE A 219 -7.28 -8.32 10.47
C ILE A 219 -6.66 -7.05 11.05
N VAL A 220 -7.51 -6.20 11.64
CA VAL A 220 -7.08 -5.05 12.46
C VAL A 220 -7.35 -5.41 13.91
N GLU A 221 -6.31 -5.65 14.70
CA GLU A 221 -6.46 -5.97 16.13
C GLU A 221 -6.66 -4.72 16.98
N SER A 222 -6.06 -3.61 16.59
CA SER A 222 -6.25 -2.31 17.23
C SER A 222 -5.95 -1.16 16.26
N SER A 223 -6.76 -0.10 16.32
CA SER A 223 -6.48 1.14 15.61
C SER A 223 -6.90 2.34 16.46
N ASP A 224 -6.01 3.31 16.59
CA ASP A 224 -6.32 4.55 17.29
C ASP A 224 -7.43 5.36 16.62
N ARG A 225 -7.59 5.24 15.30
CA ARG A 225 -8.55 5.99 14.46
C ARG A 225 -9.55 5.02 13.84
N HIS A 226 -9.89 5.16 12.56
CA HIS A 226 -10.76 4.20 11.89
C HIS A 226 -10.11 2.81 11.86
N GLY A 227 -10.90 1.74 11.90
CA GLY A 227 -10.39 0.39 11.67
C GLY A 227 -9.94 0.25 10.22
N VAL A 228 -10.90 0.41 9.32
CA VAL A 228 -10.71 0.37 7.86
C VAL A 228 -11.35 1.58 7.17
N TYR A 229 -10.67 2.14 6.17
CA TYR A 229 -11.21 3.14 5.25
C TYR A 229 -10.99 2.74 3.79
N LEU A 230 -12.06 2.71 2.98
CA LEU A 230 -12.03 2.29 1.60
C LEU A 230 -12.60 3.36 0.66
N THR A 231 -11.82 3.69 -0.38
CA THR A 231 -12.23 4.40 -1.60
C THR A 231 -11.57 3.74 -2.81
N GLY A 232 -12.20 3.83 -3.99
CA GLY A 232 -11.64 3.28 -5.24
C GLY A 232 -12.59 2.33 -5.94
N GLU A 233 -12.07 1.46 -6.79
CA GLU A 233 -12.87 0.60 -7.66
C GLU A 233 -12.37 -0.85 -7.67
N GLU A 234 -13.26 -1.83 -7.75
CA GLU A 234 -12.90 -3.26 -7.83
C GLU A 234 -12.01 -3.70 -6.65
N ILE A 235 -12.47 -3.39 -5.43
CA ILE A 235 -11.83 -3.81 -4.18
C ILE A 235 -12.57 -5.03 -3.65
N ASP A 236 -11.91 -6.18 -3.67
CA ASP A 236 -12.43 -7.47 -3.21
C ASP A 236 -11.73 -7.92 -1.92
N ILE A 237 -12.48 -8.05 -0.82
CA ILE A 237 -11.98 -8.56 0.46
C ILE A 237 -12.78 -9.79 0.89
N LYS A 238 -12.17 -10.97 0.97
CA LYS A 238 -12.91 -12.17 1.41
C LYS A 238 -13.24 -12.13 2.89
N TYR A 239 -12.27 -11.81 3.74
CA TYR A 239 -12.50 -11.75 5.18
C TYR A 239 -11.90 -10.49 5.80
N LEU A 240 -12.78 -9.67 6.38
CA LEU A 240 -12.42 -8.47 7.12
C LEU A 240 -12.81 -8.65 8.59
N ASN A 241 -11.85 -8.43 9.50
CA ASN A 241 -12.09 -8.44 10.94
C ASN A 241 -11.44 -7.23 11.59
N VAL A 242 -12.25 -6.38 12.22
CA VAL A 242 -11.80 -5.18 12.91
C VAL A 242 -12.14 -5.30 14.39
N LYS A 243 -11.12 -5.13 15.23
CA LYS A 243 -11.22 -5.04 16.68
C LYS A 243 -10.67 -3.70 17.15
N LYS A 244 -11.15 -3.24 18.32
CA LYS A 244 -10.59 -2.13 19.11
C LYS A 244 -10.17 -0.93 18.24
N PHE A 245 -11.15 -0.26 17.65
CA PHE A 245 -10.93 0.95 16.84
C PHE A 245 -11.34 2.22 17.59
N GLY A 246 -10.84 3.36 17.12
CA GLY A 246 -11.12 4.68 17.68
C GLY A 246 -10.61 4.88 19.11
N VAL A 247 -9.59 4.10 19.52
CA VAL A 247 -9.09 4.10 20.91
C VAL A 247 -8.04 5.17 21.20
N GLY A 248 -7.61 5.92 20.18
CA GLY A 248 -6.62 6.98 20.27
C GLY A 248 -7.20 8.35 19.92
N SER A 249 -6.43 9.17 19.22
CA SER A 249 -6.72 10.60 19.03
C SER A 249 -6.88 11.03 17.57
N GLY A 250 -7.78 11.99 17.36
CA GLY A 250 -7.93 12.74 16.11
C GLY A 250 -7.01 13.96 16.00
N GLU A 251 -6.13 14.18 16.98
CA GLU A 251 -5.17 15.28 16.98
C GLU A 251 -4.36 15.33 15.67
N ASN A 252 -4.22 16.52 15.10
CA ASN A 252 -3.51 16.81 13.84
C ASN A 252 -4.01 16.04 12.62
N MET A 253 -5.14 15.32 12.69
CA MET A 253 -5.68 14.54 11.58
C MET A 253 -6.16 15.46 10.45
N ALA A 254 -5.60 15.27 9.26
CA ALA A 254 -6.09 15.92 8.06
C ALA A 254 -7.52 15.49 7.71
N LYS A 255 -8.26 16.37 7.05
CA LYS A 255 -9.60 16.05 6.53
C LYS A 255 -9.56 14.83 5.61
N MET A 256 -10.65 14.07 5.58
CA MET A 256 -10.82 12.99 4.59
C MET A 256 -10.85 13.57 3.18
N GLU A 257 -10.34 12.81 2.21
CA GLU A 257 -10.33 13.21 0.81
C GLU A 257 -11.77 13.32 0.27
N GLY A 258 -12.13 14.54 -0.14
CA GLY A 258 -13.50 14.88 -0.55
C GLY A 258 -14.54 14.66 0.54
N GLY A 259 -14.17 14.68 1.82
CA GLY A 259 -15.09 14.55 2.97
C GLY A 259 -15.43 15.90 3.61
N ILE A 260 -16.48 15.90 4.44
CA ILE A 260 -16.90 17.09 5.19
C ILE A 260 -15.95 17.29 6.38
N GLU A 261 -15.53 18.53 6.62
CA GLU A 261 -14.68 18.87 7.76
C GLU A 261 -15.33 18.47 9.09
N GLY A 262 -14.54 17.85 9.97
CA GLY A 262 -14.95 17.34 11.26
C GLY A 262 -15.37 15.86 11.22
N GLU A 263 -15.75 15.32 10.06
CA GLU A 263 -16.12 13.91 9.95
C GLU A 263 -14.93 12.96 10.06
N GLN A 264 -13.73 13.42 9.68
CA GLN A 264 -12.50 12.67 9.87
C GLN A 264 -12.24 12.29 11.33
N LEU A 265 -12.84 13.02 12.29
CA LEU A 265 -12.70 12.80 13.72
C LEU A 265 -13.74 11.81 14.29
N LYS A 266 -14.72 11.39 13.47
CA LYS A 266 -15.80 10.49 13.90
C LYS A 266 -15.45 9.05 13.54
N PHE A 267 -14.60 8.43 14.33
CA PHE A 267 -14.01 7.12 14.01
C PHE A 267 -15.04 6.01 13.82
N SER A 268 -14.74 5.07 12.93
CA SER A 268 -15.59 3.94 12.59
C SER A 268 -14.79 2.66 12.45
N GLY A 269 -15.43 1.51 12.66
CA GLY A 269 -14.81 0.21 12.43
C GLY A 269 -14.54 0.02 10.94
N LEU A 270 -15.54 0.33 10.12
CA LEU A 270 -15.46 0.34 8.66
C LEU A 270 -16.04 1.64 8.11
N TRP A 271 -15.27 2.36 7.29
CA TRP A 271 -15.74 3.50 6.50
C TRP A 271 -15.59 3.19 5.02
N ILE A 272 -16.68 3.24 4.27
CA ILE A 272 -16.69 3.15 2.82
C ILE A 272 -17.20 4.47 2.23
N LYS A 273 -16.44 5.04 1.29
CA LYS A 273 -16.77 6.30 0.60
C LYS A 273 -16.28 6.23 -0.84
N ASN A 274 -17.13 6.57 -1.82
CA ASN A 274 -16.79 6.52 -3.25
C ASN A 274 -16.03 5.22 -3.61
N CYS A 275 -16.59 4.09 -3.17
CA CYS A 275 -16.06 2.77 -3.45
C CYS A 275 -17.03 2.06 -4.39
N HIS A 276 -16.54 1.60 -5.53
CA HIS A 276 -17.36 1.20 -6.67
C HIS A 276 -17.03 -0.21 -7.12
N ASN A 277 -18.04 -0.97 -7.53
CA ASN A 277 -17.86 -2.33 -8.09
C ASN A 277 -17.02 -3.24 -7.19
N SER A 278 -17.19 -3.10 -5.87
CA SER A 278 -16.35 -3.73 -4.85
C SER A 278 -17.16 -4.77 -4.07
N PHE A 279 -16.46 -5.74 -3.49
CA PHE A 279 -17.09 -6.83 -2.76
C PHE A 279 -16.38 -7.14 -1.44
N ILE A 280 -17.16 -7.33 -0.37
CA ILE A 280 -16.68 -7.90 0.90
C ILE A 280 -17.52 -9.12 1.22
N ASP A 281 -16.93 -10.32 1.20
CA ASP A 281 -17.67 -11.56 1.50
C ASP A 281 -18.09 -11.57 2.99
N LYS A 282 -17.13 -11.35 3.90
CA LYS A 282 -17.46 -11.30 5.33
C LYS A 282 -16.72 -10.19 6.06
N ALA A 283 -17.48 -9.27 6.66
CA ALA A 283 -16.99 -8.26 7.57
C ALA A 283 -17.44 -8.55 9.01
N ILE A 284 -16.49 -8.56 9.96
CA ILE A 284 -16.76 -8.60 11.39
C ILE A 284 -16.22 -7.32 12.02
N ILE A 285 -17.09 -6.56 12.67
CA ILE A 285 -16.73 -5.37 13.43
C ILE A 285 -17.02 -5.64 14.92
N ASP A 286 -15.96 -5.75 15.72
CA ASP A 286 -16.04 -5.95 17.17
C ASP A 286 -16.06 -4.61 17.91
N LEU A 287 -17.14 -4.37 18.64
CA LEU A 287 -17.43 -3.11 19.32
C LEU A 287 -16.98 -3.13 20.79
N SER A 288 -16.63 -4.30 21.34
CA SER A 288 -16.50 -4.52 22.79
C SER A 288 -15.46 -3.61 23.45
N ASP A 289 -14.32 -3.40 22.79
CA ASP A 289 -13.22 -2.54 23.26
C ASP A 289 -13.03 -1.27 22.40
N SER A 290 -14.01 -0.97 21.54
CA SER A 290 -13.93 0.11 20.56
C SER A 290 -14.51 1.41 21.14
N LYS A 291 -13.85 2.54 20.86
CA LYS A 291 -14.24 3.88 21.36
C LYS A 291 -14.60 4.86 20.24
N GLY A 292 -14.75 4.36 19.02
CA GLY A 292 -15.16 5.17 17.88
C GLY A 292 -16.57 5.77 18.03
N THR A 293 -17.01 6.50 17.01
CA THR A 293 -18.37 7.04 16.93
C THR A 293 -19.34 6.06 16.27
N TYR A 294 -18.86 5.33 15.25
CA TYR A 294 -19.68 4.48 14.41
C TYR A 294 -19.18 3.03 14.37
N SER A 295 -20.08 2.06 14.29
CA SER A 295 -19.69 0.69 13.94
C SER A 295 -19.30 0.65 12.46
N VAL A 296 -20.17 1.20 11.62
CA VAL A 296 -19.96 1.42 10.19
C VAL A 296 -20.34 2.85 9.78
N ASN A 297 -19.60 3.40 8.83
CA ASN A 297 -19.90 4.67 8.18
C ASN A 297 -19.94 4.46 6.67
N PHE A 298 -21.15 4.27 6.15
CA PHE A 298 -21.43 4.17 4.72
C PHE A 298 -21.75 5.56 4.19
N ASP A 299 -20.72 6.20 3.66
CA ASP A 299 -20.74 7.58 3.18
C ASP A 299 -21.14 7.62 1.70
N ILE A 300 -21.10 8.80 1.07
CA ILE A 300 -21.49 9.04 -0.32
C ILE A 300 -20.83 8.03 -1.27
N GLY A 301 -21.63 7.53 -2.22
CA GLY A 301 -21.23 6.66 -3.32
C GLY A 301 -22.34 6.55 -4.37
N GLU A 302 -22.27 5.53 -5.22
CA GLU A 302 -23.16 5.36 -6.38
C GLU A 302 -23.90 4.03 -6.35
N GLU A 303 -25.23 4.07 -6.33
CA GLU A 303 -26.07 2.86 -6.23
C GLU A 303 -25.98 1.92 -7.43
N PHE A 304 -25.66 2.45 -8.62
CA PHE A 304 -25.54 1.66 -9.85
C PHE A 304 -24.15 1.01 -10.02
N ARG A 305 -23.18 1.35 -9.16
CA ARG A 305 -21.85 0.72 -9.07
C ARG A 305 -21.58 0.37 -7.60
N PRO A 306 -22.35 -0.55 -7.02
CA PRO A 306 -22.36 -0.71 -5.58
C PRO A 306 -21.07 -1.34 -5.03
N THR A 307 -20.78 -1.05 -3.77
CA THR A 307 -19.97 -1.93 -2.93
C THR A 307 -20.92 -2.89 -2.21
N VAL A 308 -20.77 -4.19 -2.43
CA VAL A 308 -21.62 -5.21 -1.79
C VAL A 308 -20.88 -5.83 -0.61
N ILE A 309 -21.53 -5.89 0.54
CA ILE A 309 -21.09 -6.67 1.70
C ILE A 309 -22.05 -7.84 1.85
N GLU A 310 -21.58 -9.05 1.58
CA GLU A 310 -22.42 -10.25 1.64
C GLU A 310 -22.85 -10.53 3.08
N THR A 311 -21.91 -10.56 4.04
CA THR A 311 -22.23 -10.69 5.47
C THR A 311 -21.50 -9.68 6.33
N LEU A 312 -22.26 -8.84 7.03
CA LEU A 312 -21.78 -7.92 8.07
C LEU A 312 -22.18 -8.43 9.46
N ILE A 313 -21.20 -8.67 10.32
CA ILE A 313 -21.42 -9.07 11.72
C ILE A 313 -20.94 -7.96 12.64
N LEU A 314 -21.84 -7.39 13.42
CA LEU A 314 -21.53 -6.46 14.50
C LEU A 314 -21.52 -7.24 15.82
N LYS A 315 -20.36 -7.34 16.47
CA LYS A 315 -20.19 -8.06 17.74
C LYS A 315 -20.08 -7.10 18.91
N GLY A 316 -20.64 -7.47 20.06
CA GLY A 316 -20.55 -6.68 21.29
C GLY A 316 -21.61 -5.57 21.39
N THR A 317 -22.76 -5.74 20.73
CA THR A 317 -23.88 -4.78 20.73
C THR A 317 -24.72 -4.79 22.02
N ASN A 318 -24.10 -5.03 23.19
CA ASN A 318 -24.79 -4.96 24.48
C ASN A 318 -25.07 -3.50 24.92
N ILE A 319 -26.07 -3.34 25.80
CA ILE A 319 -26.78 -2.12 26.24
C ILE A 319 -25.92 -0.85 26.51
N ASN A 320 -24.61 -0.98 26.74
CA ASN A 320 -23.72 0.14 27.07
C ASN A 320 -22.82 0.64 25.91
N THR A 321 -22.80 -0.05 24.76
CA THR A 321 -21.97 0.31 23.59
C THR A 321 -22.83 0.40 22.33
N THR A 322 -23.66 1.44 22.22
CA THR A 322 -24.38 1.74 20.97
C THR A 322 -23.54 2.64 20.07
N LEU A 323 -22.48 2.08 19.47
CA LEU A 323 -21.86 2.75 18.32
C LEU A 323 -22.88 2.82 17.19
N LYS A 324 -23.06 4.01 16.61
CA LYS A 324 -24.13 4.24 15.64
C LYS A 324 -23.75 3.57 14.31
N GLN A 325 -24.75 3.07 13.58
CA GLN A 325 -24.61 2.83 12.15
C GLN A 325 -24.93 4.14 11.44
N ARG A 326 -24.07 4.58 10.53
CA ARG A 326 -24.32 5.75 9.69
C ARG A 326 -24.38 5.32 8.24
N THR A 327 -25.48 5.65 7.58
CA THR A 327 -25.71 5.39 6.16
C THR A 327 -26.29 6.65 5.53
N PHE A 328 -25.60 7.20 4.53
CA PHE A 328 -26.14 8.30 3.75
C PHE A 328 -27.22 7.80 2.79
N SER A 329 -28.14 8.69 2.41
CA SER A 329 -29.21 8.38 1.46
C SER A 329 -28.72 7.97 0.07
N ARG A 330 -27.45 8.25 -0.27
CA ARG A 330 -26.80 7.89 -1.54
C ARG A 330 -25.44 7.24 -1.28
N THR A 331 -25.42 6.11 -0.60
CA THR A 331 -24.15 5.51 -0.17
C THR A 331 -23.48 4.60 -1.21
N GLY A 332 -24.27 3.97 -2.10
CA GLY A 332 -23.74 2.93 -2.99
C GLY A 332 -23.29 1.65 -2.27
N VAL A 333 -23.41 1.55 -0.95
CA VAL A 333 -23.14 0.31 -0.20
C VAL A 333 -24.43 -0.50 -0.05
N ARG A 334 -24.37 -1.79 -0.38
CA ARG A 334 -25.46 -2.76 -0.17
C ARG A 334 -24.99 -3.86 0.76
N VAL A 335 -25.71 -4.09 1.85
CA VAL A 335 -25.43 -5.19 2.79
C VAL A 335 -26.52 -6.25 2.63
N GLU A 336 -26.15 -7.46 2.24
CA GLU A 336 -27.13 -8.54 1.99
C GLU A 336 -27.61 -9.17 3.31
N ASN A 337 -26.69 -9.45 4.22
CA ASN A 337 -26.98 -10.04 5.51
C ASN A 337 -26.28 -9.28 6.65
N ILE A 338 -27.06 -8.75 7.59
CA ILE A 338 -26.56 -8.10 8.80
C ILE A 338 -26.91 -8.93 10.04
N ILE A 339 -25.91 -9.20 10.88
CA ILE A 339 -26.05 -9.97 12.12
C ILE A 339 -25.49 -9.16 13.28
N GLU A 340 -26.32 -8.87 14.28
CA GLU A 340 -25.91 -8.17 15.51
C GLU A 340 -25.86 -9.18 16.67
N LYS A 341 -24.72 -9.29 17.36
CA LYS A 341 -24.46 -10.30 18.41
C LYS A 341 -23.84 -9.73 19.67
#